data_AF-A0A945ZT94-F1
#
_entry.id   AF-A0A945ZT94-F1
#
_cell.length_a   1.000
_cell.length_b   1.000
_cell.length_c   1.000
_cell.angle_alpha   90.00
_cell.angle_beta   90.00
_cell.angle_gamma   90.00
#
_symmetry.space_group_name_H-M   'P 1'
#
loop_
_entity.id
_entity.type
_entity.pdbx_description
1 polymer ?
#
loop_
_entity_poly.entity_id
_entity_poly.type
_entity_poly.pdbx_seq_one_letter_code
_entity_poly.pdbx_strand_id
1 'polypeptide(L)'
;MYIENVLKVKNDWWRYFIGCCVVFIATQIGSIPFIIAIFSKVGVEGSSQIDQFTMMTVLGDSNLTLFYFLIPFLFGLLGLFIVVKFIHKQTFLSLTTSRKKIDFSKIVTSFLLACSIVLLSTITSYLISPEDYLFNFELKPFLILAMISILLIPIQTSFEEYIFRGYLMQGIGAIVKNKWIPLLITSLLFGFLHYWNPEIDKLGNLSIIYYV
;
A
#
# COMPACT_ATOMS: atom_id res chain seq x y z
N MET A 1 -0.77 -10.58 -23.52
CA MET A 1 0.07 -10.22 -22.36
C MET A 1 -0.74 -9.41 -21.35
N TYR A 2 -0.38 -9.37 -20.06
CA TYR A 2 -1.12 -8.63 -19.03
C TYR A 2 -1.30 -7.14 -19.37
N ILE A 3 -0.23 -6.46 -19.79
CA ILE A 3 -0.27 -5.04 -20.20
C ILE A 3 -1.21 -4.81 -21.40
N GLU A 4 -1.34 -5.78 -22.31
CA GLU A 4 -2.23 -5.66 -23.49
C GLU A 4 -3.72 -5.64 -23.13
N ASN A 5 -4.11 -6.01 -21.90
CA ASN A 5 -5.49 -5.84 -21.44
C ASN A 5 -5.96 -4.39 -21.61
N VAL A 6 -5.03 -3.43 -21.51
CA VAL A 6 -5.29 -2.01 -21.67
C VAL A 6 -5.82 -1.63 -23.07
N LEU A 7 -5.48 -2.41 -24.09
CA LEU A 7 -5.89 -2.13 -25.47
C LEU A 7 -7.37 -2.46 -25.73
N LYS A 8 -8.03 -3.14 -24.79
CA LYS A 8 -9.44 -3.56 -24.88
C LYS A 8 -10.40 -2.58 -24.19
N VAL A 9 -9.87 -1.52 -23.58
CA VAL A 9 -10.62 -0.57 -22.74
C VAL A 9 -10.35 0.86 -23.19
N LYS A 10 -11.07 1.83 -22.61
CA LYS A 10 -10.81 3.24 -22.88
C LYS A 10 -9.49 3.64 -22.22
N ASN A 11 -8.46 3.88 -23.02
CA ASN A 11 -7.07 4.01 -22.54
C ASN A 11 -6.38 5.32 -22.95
N ASP A 12 -7.16 6.37 -23.25
CA ASP A 12 -6.62 7.70 -23.50
C ASP A 12 -5.79 8.18 -22.29
N TRP A 13 -4.62 8.77 -22.53
CA TRP A 13 -3.67 9.16 -21.47
C TRP A 13 -4.29 10.06 -20.39
N TRP A 14 -5.19 10.98 -20.77
CA TRP A 14 -5.83 11.92 -19.85
C TRP A 14 -6.74 11.22 -18.83
N ARG A 15 -7.27 10.03 -19.17
CA ARG A 15 -8.08 9.23 -18.24
C ARG A 15 -7.24 8.75 -17.06
N TYR A 16 -5.98 8.40 -17.32
CA TYR A 16 -5.02 8.02 -16.28
C TYR A 16 -4.69 9.18 -15.36
N PHE A 17 -4.47 10.36 -15.92
CA PHE A 17 -4.26 11.56 -15.13
C PHE A 17 -5.46 11.88 -14.22
N ILE A 18 -6.68 11.92 -14.78
CA ILE A 18 -7.91 12.14 -13.98
C ILE A 18 -8.09 11.04 -12.95
N GLY A 19 -7.81 9.78 -13.30
CA GLY A 19 -7.90 8.66 -12.38
C GLY A 19 -6.96 8.80 -11.19
N CYS A 20 -5.71 9.20 -11.42
CA CYS A 20 -4.78 9.52 -10.34
C CYS A 20 -5.30 10.65 -9.44
N CYS A 21 -5.87 11.71 -10.01
CA CYS A 21 -6.48 12.79 -9.22
C CYS A 21 -7.65 12.28 -8.36
N VAL A 22 -8.54 11.46 -8.92
CA VAL A 22 -9.67 10.89 -8.16
C VAL A 22 -9.19 9.99 -7.02
N VAL A 23 -8.20 9.13 -7.29
CA VAL A 23 -7.59 8.26 -6.27
C VAL A 23 -6.93 9.10 -5.17
N PHE A 24 -6.16 10.12 -5.53
CA PHE A 24 -5.53 11.03 -4.58
C PHE A 24 -6.54 11.74 -3.69
N ILE A 25 -7.61 12.30 -4.28
CA ILE A 25 -8.69 12.95 -3.51
C ILE A 25 -9.35 11.94 -2.56
N ALA A 26 -9.57 10.70 -3.00
CA ALA A 26 -10.14 9.67 -2.15
C ALA A 26 -9.23 9.34 -0.96
N THR A 27 -7.92 9.22 -1.15
CA THR A 27 -6.99 9.00 -0.02
C THR A 27 -6.95 10.19 0.93
N GLN A 28 -7.07 11.43 0.43
CA GLN A 28 -7.19 12.62 1.29
C GLN A 28 -8.46 12.57 2.14
N ILE A 29 -9.59 12.19 1.56
CA ILE A 29 -10.86 12.02 2.30
C ILE A 29 -10.71 10.95 3.38
N GLY A 30 -10.09 9.80 3.05
CA GLY A 30 -9.84 8.74 4.00
C GLY A 30 -8.85 9.11 5.12
N SER A 31 -8.06 10.18 4.95
CA SER A 31 -7.13 10.69 5.96
C SER A 31 -7.81 11.62 6.98
N ILE A 32 -8.98 12.17 6.66
CA ILE A 32 -9.72 13.11 7.52
C ILE A 32 -9.97 12.54 8.94
N PRO A 33 -10.43 11.29 9.13
CA PRO A 33 -10.64 10.75 10.48
C PRO A 33 -9.38 10.75 11.35
N PHE A 34 -8.21 10.44 10.75
CA PHE A 34 -6.94 10.45 11.48
C PHE A 34 -6.56 11.87 11.92
N ILE A 35 -6.71 12.83 11.00
CA ILE A 35 -6.47 14.25 11.27
C ILE A 35 -7.38 14.72 12.42
N ILE A 36 -8.68 14.44 12.36
CA ILE A 36 -9.63 14.81 13.43
C ILE A 36 -9.23 14.20 14.77
N ALA A 37 -8.80 12.93 14.79
CA ALA A 37 -8.37 12.26 16.02
C ALA A 37 -7.13 12.93 16.65
N ILE A 38 -6.15 13.33 15.83
CA ILE A 38 -4.98 14.09 16.29
C ILE A 38 -5.41 15.45 16.84
N PHE A 39 -6.17 16.24 16.08
CA PHE A 39 -6.64 17.57 16.51
C PHE A 39 -7.43 17.51 17.82
N SER A 40 -8.26 16.47 18.00
CA SER A 40 -9.03 16.27 19.23
C SER A 40 -8.15 15.95 20.45
N LYS A 41 -6.95 15.41 20.22
CA LYS A 41 -6.00 15.04 21.28
C LYS A 41 -5.10 16.20 21.71
N VAL A 42 -4.63 17.00 20.74
CA VAL A 42 -3.58 18.03 20.98
C VAL A 42 -4.06 19.46 20.78
N GLY A 43 -5.27 19.66 20.27
CA GLY A 43 -5.78 20.97 19.90
C GLY A 43 -5.11 21.55 18.66
N VAL A 44 -5.58 22.72 18.23
CA VAL A 44 -5.09 23.40 17.01
C VAL A 44 -3.65 23.86 17.18
N GLU A 45 -3.30 24.47 18.31
CA GLU A 45 -1.94 24.93 18.59
C GLU A 45 -0.95 23.75 18.63
N GLY A 46 -1.31 22.66 19.32
CA GLY A 46 -0.50 21.45 19.37
C GLY A 46 -0.30 20.81 18.00
N SER A 47 -1.33 20.77 17.16
CA SER A 47 -1.24 20.19 15.81
C SER A 47 -0.23 20.90 14.90
N SER A 48 -0.01 22.20 15.09
CA SER A 48 0.90 23.00 14.25
C SER A 48 2.37 22.73 14.52
N GLN A 49 2.69 22.10 15.65
CA GLN A 49 4.05 21.84 16.12
C GLN A 49 4.44 20.36 16.05
N ILE A 50 3.55 19.50 15.56
CA ILE A 50 3.77 18.05 15.50
C ILE A 50 4.38 17.69 14.15
N ASP A 51 5.52 17.02 14.20
CA ASP A 51 6.14 16.40 13.03
C ASP A 51 5.53 15.02 12.69
N GLN A 52 5.86 14.49 11.51
CA GLN A 52 5.33 13.22 11.02
C GLN A 52 5.59 12.05 11.99
N PHE A 53 6.75 12.03 12.65
CA PHE A 53 7.11 10.97 13.58
C PHE A 53 6.23 11.02 14.83
N THR A 54 6.04 12.22 15.36
CA THR A 54 5.23 12.47 16.54
C THR A 54 3.76 12.20 16.27
N MET A 55 3.24 12.49 15.05
CA MET A 55 1.87 12.12 14.66
C MET A 55 1.55 10.64 14.89
N MET A 56 2.55 9.76 14.71
CA MET A 56 2.39 8.31 14.87
C MET A 56 2.31 7.84 16.33
N THR A 57 2.58 8.71 17.30
CA THR A 57 2.57 8.37 18.73
C THR A 57 1.57 9.18 19.54
N VAL A 58 1.08 10.31 19.01
CA VAL A 58 0.17 11.27 19.68
C VAL A 58 -1.07 10.62 20.29
N LEU A 59 -1.66 9.62 19.63
CA LEU A 59 -2.88 8.98 20.13
C LEU A 59 -2.64 8.09 21.37
N GLY A 60 -1.37 7.73 21.66
CA GLY A 60 -1.00 6.89 22.79
C GLY A 60 -1.40 5.42 22.68
N ASP A 61 -2.02 5.02 21.56
CA ASP A 61 -2.41 3.65 21.25
C ASP A 61 -1.97 3.32 19.81
N SER A 62 -1.03 2.38 19.68
CA SER A 62 -0.48 1.96 18.39
C SER A 62 -1.50 1.26 17.50
N ASN A 63 -2.45 0.50 18.09
CA ASN A 63 -3.51 -0.16 17.33
C ASN A 63 -4.49 0.87 16.77
N LEU A 64 -4.88 1.86 17.59
CA LEU A 64 -5.74 2.94 17.14
C LEU A 64 -5.08 3.76 16.02
N THR A 65 -3.78 4.05 16.19
CA THR A 65 -3.01 4.77 15.19
C THR A 65 -2.92 3.98 13.88
N LEU A 66 -2.58 2.69 13.94
CA LEU A 66 -2.54 1.81 12.76
C LEU A 66 -3.90 1.75 12.06
N PHE A 67 -4.99 1.62 12.82
CA PHE A 67 -6.34 1.60 12.27
C PHE A 67 -6.61 2.85 11.43
N TYR A 68 -6.39 4.05 11.99
CA TYR A 68 -6.59 5.31 11.28
C TYR A 68 -5.66 5.45 10.07
N PHE A 69 -4.40 5.03 10.21
CA PHE A 69 -3.40 5.08 9.15
C PHE A 69 -3.76 4.20 7.94
N LEU A 70 -4.55 3.13 8.14
CA LEU A 70 -4.98 2.24 7.07
C LEU A 70 -6.28 2.68 6.35
N ILE A 71 -7.07 3.59 6.93
CA ILE A 71 -8.32 4.09 6.31
C ILE A 71 -8.11 4.76 4.94
N PRO A 72 -7.08 5.60 4.72
CA PRO A 72 -6.83 6.22 3.41
C PRO A 72 -6.77 5.22 2.27
N PHE A 73 -6.22 4.04 2.50
CA PHE A 73 -6.10 2.99 1.49
C PHE A 73 -7.43 2.35 1.11
N LEU A 74 -8.37 2.23 2.06
CA LEU A 74 -9.73 1.80 1.76
C LEU A 74 -10.40 2.80 0.81
N PHE A 75 -10.33 4.09 1.10
CA PHE A 75 -10.88 5.11 0.23
C PHE A 75 -10.16 5.18 -1.12
N GLY A 76 -8.83 5.06 -1.13
CA GLY A 76 -8.03 4.96 -2.34
C GLY A 76 -8.49 3.79 -3.24
N LEU A 77 -8.73 2.62 -2.67
CA LEU A 77 -9.23 1.45 -3.39
C LEU A 77 -10.63 1.68 -3.97
N LEU A 78 -11.52 2.32 -3.20
CA LEU A 78 -12.85 2.71 -3.68
C LEU A 78 -12.77 3.75 -4.80
N GLY A 79 -11.88 4.73 -4.69
CA GLY A 79 -11.60 5.73 -5.73
C GLY A 79 -11.10 5.06 -7.00
N LEU A 80 -10.15 4.14 -6.88
CA LEU A 80 -9.65 3.34 -8.00
C LEU A 80 -10.79 2.50 -8.60
N PHE A 81 -11.69 1.97 -7.77
CA PHE A 81 -12.85 1.24 -8.24
C PHE A 81 -13.78 2.05 -9.13
N ILE A 82 -14.05 3.28 -8.71
CA ILE A 82 -14.84 4.24 -9.48
C ILE A 82 -14.16 4.55 -10.81
N VAL A 83 -12.86 4.84 -10.79
CA VAL A 83 -12.08 5.19 -11.98
C VAL A 83 -12.10 4.05 -13.01
N VAL A 84 -11.77 2.84 -12.59
CA VAL A 84 -11.66 1.68 -13.48
C VAL A 84 -13.02 1.33 -14.10
N LYS A 85 -14.07 1.31 -13.28
CA LYS A 85 -15.42 0.95 -13.74
C LYS A 85 -16.04 2.03 -14.62
N PHE A 86 -15.95 3.30 -14.23
CA PHE A 86 -16.71 4.37 -14.87
C PHE A 86 -15.92 5.15 -15.93
N ILE A 87 -14.63 5.41 -15.70
CA ILE A 87 -13.77 6.18 -16.62
C ILE A 87 -13.18 5.27 -17.70
N HIS A 88 -12.63 4.11 -17.32
CA HIS A 88 -11.98 3.20 -18.28
C HIS A 88 -12.92 2.17 -18.89
N LYS A 89 -14.11 1.95 -18.28
CA LYS A 89 -15.04 0.87 -18.64
C LYS A 89 -14.36 -0.50 -18.60
N GLN A 90 -13.52 -0.69 -17.58
CA GLN A 90 -12.68 -1.86 -17.39
C GLN A 90 -13.18 -2.68 -16.20
N THR A 91 -12.90 -3.99 -16.20
CA THR A 91 -13.18 -4.87 -15.06
C THR A 91 -11.98 -4.93 -14.11
N PHE A 92 -12.24 -5.06 -12.81
CA PHE A 92 -11.17 -5.27 -11.82
C PHE A 92 -10.33 -6.52 -12.10
N LEU A 93 -10.96 -7.59 -12.59
CA LEU A 93 -10.27 -8.80 -12.96
C LEU A 93 -9.13 -8.56 -13.96
N SER A 94 -9.33 -7.63 -14.91
CA SER A 94 -8.31 -7.30 -15.91
C SER A 94 -7.13 -6.48 -15.37
N LEU A 95 -7.26 -5.89 -14.17
CA LEU A 95 -6.16 -5.33 -13.39
C LEU A 95 -5.49 -6.40 -12.52
N THR A 96 -6.17 -7.48 -12.16
CA THR A 96 -5.54 -8.57 -11.40
C THR A 96 -4.78 -9.55 -12.30
N THR A 97 -5.34 -9.89 -13.47
CA THR A 97 -4.80 -10.94 -14.32
C THR A 97 -5.25 -10.84 -15.78
N SER A 98 -4.51 -11.49 -16.68
CA SER A 98 -4.95 -11.73 -18.07
C SER A 98 -5.75 -13.02 -18.25
N ARG A 99 -5.93 -13.80 -17.18
CA ARG A 99 -6.72 -15.05 -17.18
C ARG A 99 -8.22 -14.75 -17.06
N LYS A 100 -9.06 -15.74 -17.37
CA LYS A 100 -10.53 -15.64 -17.26
C LYS A 100 -11.02 -15.53 -15.80
N LYS A 101 -10.20 -15.95 -14.83
CA LYS A 101 -10.49 -15.89 -13.40
C LYS A 101 -9.18 -15.81 -12.61
N ILE A 102 -9.28 -15.36 -11.36
CA ILE A 102 -8.18 -15.39 -10.41
C ILE A 102 -7.80 -16.84 -10.11
N ASP A 103 -6.51 -17.10 -10.08
CA ASP A 103 -5.92 -18.42 -9.81
C ASP A 103 -5.53 -18.48 -8.33
N PHE A 104 -6.45 -18.91 -7.48
CA PHE A 104 -6.27 -18.93 -6.03
C PHE A 104 -5.13 -19.85 -5.58
N SER A 105 -4.87 -20.93 -6.33
CA SER A 105 -3.74 -21.82 -6.02
C SER A 105 -2.43 -21.05 -6.07
N LYS A 106 -2.24 -20.14 -7.04
CA LYS A 106 -1.04 -19.30 -7.11
C LYS A 106 -0.93 -18.33 -5.95
N ILE A 107 -2.05 -17.73 -5.52
CA ILE A 107 -2.07 -16.84 -4.36
C ILE A 107 -1.60 -17.59 -3.12
N VAL A 108 -2.15 -18.79 -2.88
CA VAL A 108 -1.77 -19.63 -1.73
C VAL A 108 -0.30 -20.06 -1.83
N THR A 109 0.18 -20.46 -3.02
CA THR A 109 1.59 -20.81 -3.21
C THR A 109 2.52 -19.63 -2.93
N SER A 110 2.21 -18.44 -3.45
CA SER A 110 3.00 -17.22 -3.19
C SER A 110 2.97 -16.82 -1.72
N PHE A 111 1.80 -16.91 -1.07
CA PHE A 111 1.65 -16.64 0.35
C PHE A 111 2.52 -17.59 1.19
N LEU A 112 2.43 -18.91 0.96
CA LEU A 112 3.22 -19.89 1.69
C LEU A 112 4.72 -19.68 1.47
N LEU A 113 5.15 -19.39 0.24
CA LEU A 113 6.55 -19.10 -0.06
C LEU A 113 7.05 -17.87 0.70
N ALA A 114 6.29 -16.77 0.67
CA ALA A 114 6.65 -15.55 1.39
C ALA A 114 6.69 -15.77 2.90
N CYS A 115 5.69 -16.47 3.47
CA CYS A 115 5.69 -16.85 4.87
C CYS A 115 6.89 -17.72 5.25
N SER A 116 7.28 -18.68 4.41
CA SER A 116 8.47 -19.51 4.65
C SER A 116 9.75 -18.67 4.65
N ILE A 117 9.90 -17.73 3.71
CA ILE A 117 11.07 -16.84 3.66
C ILE A 117 11.15 -16.00 4.92
N VAL A 118 10.05 -15.34 5.32
CA VAL A 118 9.99 -14.50 6.52
C VAL A 118 10.25 -15.31 7.79
N LEU A 119 9.67 -16.51 7.90
CA LEU A 119 9.87 -17.38 9.05
C LEU A 119 11.33 -17.83 9.16
N LEU A 120 11.92 -18.30 8.05
CA LEU A 120 13.31 -18.73 8.02
C LEU A 120 14.27 -17.58 8.31
N SER A 121 14.07 -16.40 7.70
CA SER A 121 14.92 -15.23 7.95
C SER A 121 14.83 -14.77 9.41
N THR A 122 13.64 -14.80 10.00
CA THR A 122 13.43 -14.42 11.40
C THR A 122 14.08 -15.42 12.35
N ILE A 123 13.92 -16.73 12.11
CA ILE A 123 14.57 -17.77 12.93
C ILE A 123 16.09 -17.65 12.83
N THR A 124 16.64 -17.53 11.62
CA THR A 124 18.09 -17.38 11.42
C THR A 124 18.61 -16.14 12.15
N SER A 125 17.92 -15.00 12.02
CA SER A 125 18.30 -13.75 12.70
C SER A 125 18.25 -13.89 14.23
N TYR A 126 17.20 -14.52 14.77
CA TYR A 126 17.08 -14.82 16.21
C TYR A 126 18.20 -15.76 16.72
N LEU A 127 18.62 -16.72 15.91
CA LEU A 127 19.71 -17.64 16.30
C LEU A 127 21.09 -16.97 16.26
N ILE A 128 21.28 -15.94 15.43
CA ILE A 128 22.54 -15.19 15.32
C ILE A 128 22.67 -14.17 16.46
N SER A 129 21.59 -13.42 16.72
CA SER A 129 21.56 -12.32 17.69
C SER A 129 20.29 -12.38 18.53
N PRO A 130 20.15 -13.39 19.42
CA PRO A 130 18.95 -13.52 20.27
C PRO A 130 18.73 -12.32 21.19
N GLU A 131 19.81 -11.61 21.55
CA GLU A 131 19.78 -10.39 22.38
C GLU A 131 19.01 -9.22 21.75
N ASP A 132 18.83 -9.21 20.42
CA ASP A 132 18.09 -8.18 19.71
C ASP A 132 16.56 -8.37 19.79
N TYR A 133 16.10 -9.49 20.37
CA TYR A 133 14.68 -9.87 20.40
C TYR A 133 14.11 -9.81 21.82
N LEU A 134 12.94 -9.19 21.93
CA LEU A 134 12.15 -9.16 23.16
C LEU A 134 10.81 -9.84 22.95
N PHE A 135 10.47 -10.77 23.84
CA PHE A 135 9.14 -11.36 23.86
C PHE A 135 8.12 -10.38 24.46
N ASN A 136 7.25 -9.84 23.62
CA ASN A 136 6.28 -8.79 23.98
C ASN A 136 4.83 -9.20 23.70
N PHE A 137 4.47 -10.46 23.97
CA PHE A 137 3.11 -10.93 23.69
C PHE A 137 2.12 -10.52 24.79
N GLU A 138 1.16 -9.67 24.41
CA GLU A 138 0.01 -9.33 25.24
C GLU A 138 -1.28 -9.69 24.49
N LEU A 139 -2.09 -10.62 25.05
CA LEU A 139 -3.24 -11.20 24.35
C LEU A 139 -4.24 -10.15 23.84
N LYS A 140 -4.59 -9.16 24.66
CA LYS A 140 -5.61 -8.16 24.29
C LYS A 140 -5.12 -7.22 23.17
N PRO A 141 -3.96 -6.54 23.28
CA PRO A 141 -3.40 -5.77 22.17
C PRO A 141 -3.16 -6.61 20.93
N PHE A 142 -2.70 -7.86 21.09
CA PHE A 142 -2.48 -8.78 19.98
C PHE A 142 -3.76 -9.10 19.21
N LEU A 143 -4.87 -9.42 19.89
CA LEU A 143 -6.13 -9.74 19.21
C LEU A 143 -6.68 -8.53 18.44
N ILE A 144 -6.53 -7.32 18.98
CA ILE A 144 -6.91 -6.08 18.29
C ILE A 144 -6.02 -5.86 17.06
N LEU A 145 -4.70 -5.98 17.22
CA LEU A 145 -3.73 -5.87 16.13
C LEU A 145 -4.01 -6.90 15.03
N ALA A 146 -4.26 -8.15 15.40
CA ALA A 146 -4.57 -9.24 14.48
C ALA A 146 -5.85 -8.95 13.69
N MET A 147 -6.90 -8.47 14.36
CA MET A 147 -8.15 -8.08 13.69
C MET A 147 -7.93 -6.94 12.69
N ILE A 148 -7.22 -5.87 13.09
CA ILE A 148 -6.89 -4.75 12.21
C ILE A 148 -6.05 -5.24 11.02
N SER A 149 -5.02 -6.03 11.29
CA SER A 149 -4.08 -6.52 10.29
C SER A 149 -4.76 -7.41 9.26
N ILE A 150 -5.56 -8.39 9.69
CA ILE A 150 -6.25 -9.33 8.81
C ILE A 150 -7.29 -8.61 7.92
N LEU A 151 -7.92 -7.55 8.42
CA LEU A 151 -8.97 -6.85 7.68
C LEU A 151 -8.42 -5.73 6.77
N LEU A 152 -7.49 -4.92 7.26
CA LEU A 152 -7.11 -3.67 6.61
C LEU A 152 -5.79 -3.76 5.83
N ILE A 153 -4.82 -4.58 6.24
CA ILE A 153 -3.56 -4.74 5.49
C ILE A 153 -3.81 -5.36 4.10
N PRO A 154 -4.69 -6.37 3.92
CA PRO A 154 -5.04 -6.84 2.58
C PRO A 154 -5.65 -5.75 1.69
N ILE A 155 -6.37 -4.79 2.28
CA ILE A 155 -6.93 -3.65 1.54
C ILE A 155 -5.82 -2.69 1.12
N GLN A 156 -4.90 -2.36 2.03
CA GLN A 156 -3.75 -1.50 1.75
C GLN A 156 -2.84 -2.07 0.66
N THR A 157 -2.39 -3.31 0.84
CA THR A 157 -1.57 -4.01 -0.15
C THR A 157 -2.29 -4.19 -1.49
N SER A 158 -3.60 -4.49 -1.48
CA SER A 158 -4.38 -4.55 -2.72
C SER A 158 -4.46 -3.21 -3.42
N PHE A 159 -4.70 -2.12 -2.69
CA PHE A 159 -4.73 -0.78 -3.27
C PHE A 159 -3.43 -0.45 -3.97
N GLU A 160 -2.30 -0.66 -3.28
CA GLU A 160 -0.97 -0.40 -3.81
C GLU A 160 -0.67 -1.24 -5.05
N GLU A 161 -0.91 -2.55 -4.98
CA GLU A 161 -0.70 -3.44 -6.12
C GLU A 161 -1.59 -3.02 -7.31
N TYR A 162 -2.86 -2.69 -7.07
CA TYR A 162 -3.77 -2.27 -8.13
C TYR A 162 -3.47 -0.88 -8.69
N ILE A 163 -2.97 0.08 -7.92
CA ILE A 163 -2.61 1.40 -8.48
C ILE A 163 -1.28 1.33 -9.24
N PHE A 164 -0.25 0.65 -8.69
CA PHE A 164 1.08 0.60 -9.31
C PHE A 164 1.17 -0.44 -10.41
N ARG A 165 0.97 -1.72 -10.10
CA ARG A 165 1.12 -2.84 -11.06
C ARG A 165 -0.12 -3.06 -11.90
N GLY A 166 -1.27 -2.63 -11.40
CA GLY A 166 -2.53 -2.56 -12.15
C GLY A 166 -2.59 -1.37 -13.10
N TYR A 167 -2.98 -0.25 -12.53
CA TYR A 167 -3.49 0.90 -13.25
C TYR A 167 -2.40 1.69 -13.95
N LEU A 168 -1.37 2.11 -13.23
CA LEU A 168 -0.25 2.90 -13.76
C LEU A 168 0.59 2.09 -14.75
N MET A 169 0.90 0.82 -14.43
CA MET A 169 1.66 -0.04 -15.34
C MET A 169 0.94 -0.24 -16.68
N GLN A 170 -0.38 -0.44 -16.65
CA GLN A 170 -1.18 -0.51 -17.88
C GLN A 170 -1.21 0.83 -18.63
N GLY A 171 -1.40 1.95 -17.92
CA GLY A 171 -1.44 3.28 -18.53
C GLY A 171 -0.13 3.67 -19.23
N ILE A 172 1.01 3.50 -18.55
CA ILE A 172 2.33 3.74 -19.14
C ILE A 172 2.59 2.75 -20.28
N GLY A 173 2.20 1.49 -20.10
CA GLY A 173 2.34 0.45 -21.11
C GLY A 173 1.58 0.75 -22.41
N ALA A 174 0.41 1.38 -22.33
CA ALA A 174 -0.36 1.81 -23.49
C ALA A 174 0.38 2.86 -24.33
N ILE A 175 1.15 3.75 -23.69
CA ILE A 175 1.88 4.84 -24.34
C ILE A 175 3.19 4.30 -24.96
N VAL A 176 3.98 3.58 -24.16
CA VAL A 176 5.36 3.24 -24.51
C VAL A 176 5.47 1.93 -25.31
N LYS A 177 4.42 1.09 -25.30
CA LYS A 177 4.35 -0.20 -26.01
C LYS A 177 5.54 -1.14 -25.67
N ASN A 178 6.07 -1.02 -24.46
CA ASN A 178 7.19 -1.80 -23.92
C ASN A 178 6.81 -2.31 -22.52
N LYS A 179 7.24 -3.51 -22.14
CA LYS A 179 6.97 -4.11 -20.82
C LYS A 179 7.93 -3.65 -19.71
N TRP A 180 9.14 -3.26 -20.05
CA TRP A 180 10.19 -2.92 -19.09
C TRP A 180 10.06 -1.50 -18.54
N ILE A 181 9.68 -0.55 -19.40
CA ILE A 181 9.55 0.86 -19.00
C ILE A 181 8.44 1.06 -17.95
N PRO A 182 7.21 0.51 -18.11
CA PRO A 182 6.20 0.57 -17.07
C PRO A 182 6.63 -0.10 -15.77
N LEU A 183 7.37 -1.22 -15.85
CA LEU A 183 7.88 -1.94 -14.67
C LEU A 183 8.84 -1.06 -13.87
N LEU A 184 9.87 -0.52 -14.53
CA LEU A 184 10.88 0.33 -13.89
C LEU A 184 10.27 1.62 -13.33
N ILE A 185 9.42 2.31 -14.09
CA ILE A 185 8.83 3.57 -13.63
C ILE A 185 7.93 3.33 -12.42
N THR A 186 7.07 2.31 -12.46
CA THR A 186 6.17 2.03 -11.32
C THR A 186 6.92 1.55 -10.09
N SER A 187 7.99 0.77 -10.24
CA SER A 187 8.91 0.40 -9.15
C SER A 187 9.57 1.62 -8.52
N LEU A 188 10.16 2.51 -9.33
CA LEU A 188 10.84 3.70 -8.82
C LEU A 188 9.87 4.66 -8.14
N LEU A 189 8.69 4.89 -8.73
CA LEU A 189 7.65 5.71 -8.11
C LEU A 189 7.20 5.15 -6.76
N PHE A 190 7.02 3.83 -6.66
CA PHE A 190 6.70 3.18 -5.40
C PHE A 190 7.82 3.40 -4.37
N GLY A 191 9.08 3.17 -4.74
CA GLY A 191 10.22 3.43 -3.87
C GLY A 191 10.30 4.88 -3.39
N PHE A 192 10.13 5.86 -4.27
CA PHE A 192 10.18 7.29 -3.90
C PHE A 192 9.10 7.71 -2.91
N LEU A 193 7.92 7.08 -2.93
CA LEU A 193 6.88 7.37 -1.95
C LEU A 193 7.28 6.96 -0.53
N HIS A 194 8.22 6.03 -0.38
CA HIS A 194 8.70 5.53 0.91
C HIS A 194 9.99 6.24 1.36
N TYR A 195 10.50 7.21 0.60
CA TYR A 195 11.75 7.90 0.91
C TYR A 195 11.75 8.58 2.29
N TRP A 196 10.60 9.12 2.70
CA TRP A 196 10.42 9.78 4.00
C TRP A 196 10.02 8.82 5.13
N ASN A 197 10.11 7.52 4.93
CA ASN A 197 9.82 6.58 6.00
C ASN A 197 10.94 6.62 7.06
N PRO A 198 10.60 6.54 8.37
CA PRO A 198 11.59 6.58 9.44
C PRO A 198 12.67 5.49 9.36
N GLU A 199 12.36 4.37 8.69
CA GLU A 199 13.32 3.29 8.45
C GLU A 199 14.45 3.69 7.48
N ILE A 200 14.18 4.53 6.48
CA ILE A 200 15.18 5.01 5.54
C ILE A 200 16.15 5.95 6.27
N ASP A 201 15.63 6.78 7.16
CA ASP A 201 16.44 7.67 8.00
C ASP A 201 17.37 6.89 8.94
N LYS A 202 16.89 5.76 9.50
CA LYS A 202 17.67 4.92 10.42
C LYS A 202 18.65 3.96 9.72
N LEU A 203 18.25 3.35 8.61
CA LEU A 203 19.03 2.32 7.90
C LEU A 203 19.88 2.91 6.76
N GLY A 204 19.68 4.19 6.44
CA GLY A 204 20.35 4.93 5.39
C GLY A 204 19.66 4.82 4.02
N ASN A 205 19.91 5.80 3.15
CA ASN A 205 19.24 5.96 1.86
C ASN A 205 19.29 4.74 0.93
N LEU A 206 20.28 3.85 1.08
CA LEU A 206 20.39 2.64 0.25
C LEU A 206 19.25 1.64 0.51
N SER A 207 18.64 1.67 1.69
CA SER A 207 17.51 0.80 2.06
C SER A 207 16.26 1.02 1.18
N ILE A 208 16.18 2.12 0.42
CA ILE A 208 15.10 2.35 -0.54
C ILE A 208 15.02 1.29 -1.65
N ILE A 209 16.14 0.58 -1.92
CA ILE A 209 16.19 -0.51 -2.90
C ILE A 209 15.21 -1.64 -2.52
N TYR A 210 14.88 -1.82 -1.24
CA TYR A 210 13.90 -2.82 -0.81
C TYR A 210 12.48 -2.53 -1.31
N TYR A 211 12.21 -1.30 -1.77
CA TYR A 211 10.92 -0.88 -2.31
C TYR A 211 10.86 -0.93 -3.86
N VAL A 212 11.98 -1.12 -4.57
CA VAL A 212 12.07 -0.98 -6.05
C VAL A 212 12.11 -2.34 -6.75
#